data_AF-X1RDK8-F1
#
_entry.id   AF-X1RDK8-F1
#
_cell.length_a   1.000
_cell.length_b   1.000
_cell.length_c   1.000
_cell.angle_alpha   90.00
_cell.angle_beta   90.00
_cell.angle_gamma   90.00
#
_symmetry.space_group_name_H-M   'P 1'
#
loop_
_entity.id
_entity.type
_entity.pdbx_description
1 polymer ?
#
loop_
_entity_poly.entity_id
_entity_poly.type
_entity_poly.pdbx_seq_one_letter_code
_entity_poly.pdbx_strand_id
1 'polypeptide(L)'
;MNWFVESLEKTGERIGIPRIAVDYKTCSKSELSVACKNHVLIELENFKLFIRFLEGNKVARLCYTRGSTAMAAFLLSHYTTKIYIHNNKQAIDLERESYKGGRVECFYLGDLNDENYYMLDVNSLYPCVCGN
;
A
#
# COMPACT_ATOMS: atom_id res chain seq x y z
N MET A 1 0.51 4.63 9.20
CA MET A 1 -0.97 4.59 9.12
C MET A 1 -1.37 3.31 8.38
N ASN A 2 -2.42 2.60 8.82
CA ASN A 2 -2.73 1.23 8.33
C ASN A 2 -3.22 1.17 6.87
N TRP A 3 -3.69 2.32 6.37
CA TRP A 3 -4.36 2.45 5.07
C TRP A 3 -3.54 3.21 4.04
N PHE A 4 -2.91 4.30 4.44
CA PHE A 4 -2.08 5.12 3.56
C PHE A 4 -0.65 5.15 4.11
N VAL A 5 0.30 4.68 3.31
CA VAL A 5 1.74 4.68 3.66
C VAL A 5 2.41 5.99 3.24
N GLU A 6 1.83 6.64 2.24
CA GLU A 6 2.24 7.94 1.75
C GLU A 6 2.13 9.01 2.85
N SER A 7 3.11 9.91 2.90
CA SER A 7 3.08 11.07 3.79
C SER A 7 1.92 12.00 3.43
N LEU A 8 1.34 12.69 4.42
CA LEU A 8 0.25 13.65 4.20
C LEU A 8 0.59 14.72 3.13
N GLU A 9 1.85 15.13 3.04
CA GLU A 9 2.33 16.10 2.05
C GLU A 9 2.19 15.57 0.62
N LYS A 10 2.80 14.42 0.31
CA LYS A 10 2.63 13.72 -0.97
C LYS A 10 1.16 13.39 -1.28
N THR A 11 0.38 12.99 -0.28
CA THR A 11 -1.07 12.78 -0.43
C THR A 11 -1.76 14.06 -0.88
N GLY A 12 -1.44 15.19 -0.24
CA GLY A 12 -1.97 16.52 -0.58
C GLY A 12 -1.62 16.94 -2.00
N GLU A 13 -0.37 16.75 -2.42
CA GLU A 13 0.07 16.98 -3.80
C GLU A 13 -0.72 16.15 -4.81
N ARG A 14 -0.87 14.84 -4.54
CA ARG A 14 -1.59 13.91 -5.42
C ARG A 14 -3.07 14.25 -5.57
N ILE A 15 -3.73 14.75 -4.53
CA ILE A 15 -5.16 15.11 -4.57
C ILE A 15 -5.42 16.58 -4.92
N GLY A 16 -4.36 17.40 -5.08
CA GLY A 16 -4.47 18.81 -5.43
C GLY A 16 -4.80 19.73 -4.24
N ILE A 17 -4.55 19.30 -3.00
CA ILE A 17 -4.73 20.10 -1.78
C ILE A 17 -3.38 20.18 -1.07
N PRO A 18 -2.54 21.18 -1.38
CA PRO A 18 -1.22 21.30 -0.77
C PRO A 18 -1.31 21.39 0.75
N ARG A 19 -0.42 20.66 1.42
CA ARG A 19 -0.31 20.68 2.89
C ARG A 19 0.28 22.01 3.33
N ILE A 20 -0.37 22.67 4.28
CA ILE A 20 0.20 23.86 4.94
C ILE A 20 1.32 23.41 5.87
N ALA A 21 2.55 23.83 5.58
CA ALA A 21 3.69 23.63 6.46
C ALA A 21 3.58 24.52 7.71
N VAL A 22 3.94 23.99 8.88
CA VAL A 22 3.86 24.70 10.16
C VAL A 22 5.15 24.47 10.93
N ASP A 23 5.75 25.55 11.40
CA ASP A 23 6.76 25.49 12.46
C ASP A 23 6.06 25.47 13.83
N TYR A 24 5.97 24.28 14.42
CA TYR A 24 5.31 24.06 15.70
C TYR A 24 5.94 24.81 16.88
N LYS A 25 7.16 25.36 16.72
CA LYS A 25 7.83 26.13 17.78
C LYS A 25 7.41 27.60 17.80
N THR A 26 7.02 28.15 16.66
CA THR A 26 6.84 29.60 16.48
C THR A 26 5.43 29.98 16.04
N CYS A 27 4.61 29.03 15.57
CA CYS A 27 3.28 29.32 15.05
C CYS A 27 2.32 29.86 16.12
N SER A 28 1.47 30.78 15.72
CA SER A 28 0.34 31.23 16.52
C SER A 28 -0.77 30.17 16.56
N LYS A 29 -1.66 30.27 17.56
CA LYS A 29 -2.83 29.40 17.67
C LYS A 29 -3.76 29.50 16.45
N SER A 30 -3.83 30.67 15.82
CA SER A 30 -4.66 30.91 14.64
C SER A 30 -4.11 30.14 13.42
N GLU A 31 -2.81 30.26 13.16
CA GLU A 31 -2.13 29.54 12.07
C GLU A 31 -2.20 28.03 12.27
N LEU A 32 -1.98 27.56 13.51
CA LEU A 32 -2.10 26.15 13.84
C LEU A 32 -3.54 25.64 13.60
N SER A 33 -4.57 26.42 13.93
CA SER A 33 -5.96 26.03 13.69
C SER A 33 -6.26 25.90 12.18
N VAL A 34 -5.75 26.82 11.36
CA VAL A 34 -5.90 26.78 9.90
C VAL A 34 -5.21 25.56 9.32
N ALA A 35 -3.96 25.29 9.73
CA ALA A 35 -3.21 24.14 9.26
C ALA A 35 -3.84 22.80 9.67
N CYS A 36 -4.31 22.68 10.91
CA CYS A 36 -5.02 21.48 11.36
C CYS A 36 -6.27 21.20 10.52
N LYS A 37 -7.04 22.23 10.16
CA LYS A 37 -8.21 22.08 9.27
C LYS A 37 -7.79 21.62 7.87
N ASN A 38 -6.71 22.18 7.31
CA ASN A 38 -6.15 21.75 6.03
C ASN A 38 -5.69 20.28 6.06
N HIS A 39 -4.97 19.86 7.12
CA HIS A 39 -4.49 18.49 7.26
C HIS A 39 -5.64 17.48 7.36
N VAL A 40 -6.69 17.79 8.13
CA VAL A 40 -7.89 16.95 8.22
C VAL A 40 -8.66 16.91 6.89
N LEU A 41 -8.72 18.03 6.16
CA LEU A 41 -9.34 18.08 4.84
C LEU A 41 -8.63 17.14 3.85
N ILE A 42 -7.30 17.13 3.84
CA ILE A 42 -6.51 16.23 2.98
C ILE A 42 -6.86 14.76 3.27
N GLU A 43 -6.88 14.37 4.55
CA GLU A 43 -7.26 13.01 4.94
C GLU A 43 -8.71 12.68 4.55
N LEU A 44 -9.65 13.59 4.78
CA LEU A 44 -11.05 13.40 4.41
C LEU A 44 -11.23 13.17 2.91
N GLU A 45 -10.61 13.99 2.07
CA GLU A 45 -10.69 13.85 0.61
C GLU A 45 -10.00 12.58 0.12
N ASN A 46 -8.85 12.22 0.70
CA ASN A 46 -8.18 10.95 0.40
C ASN A 46 -9.05 9.74 0.77
N PHE A 47 -9.73 9.78 1.92
CA PHE A 47 -10.68 8.72 2.32
C PHE A 47 -11.91 8.66 1.41
N LYS A 48 -12.45 9.80 0.94
CA LYS A 48 -13.56 9.80 -0.03
C LYS A 48 -13.17 9.10 -1.33
N LEU A 49 -11.97 9.40 -1.86
CA LEU A 49 -11.44 8.71 -3.05
C LEU A 49 -11.30 7.21 -2.80
N PHE A 50 -10.80 6.83 -1.63
CA PHE A 50 -10.65 5.43 -1.26
C PHE A 50 -12.00 4.71 -1.13
N ILE A 51 -13.03 5.34 -0.55
CA ILE A 51 -14.38 4.76 -0.48
C ILE A 51 -14.94 4.54 -1.88
N ARG A 52 -14.83 5.52 -2.79
CA ARG A 52 -15.26 5.35 -4.19
C ARG A 52 -14.55 4.19 -4.88
N PHE A 53 -13.27 4.00 -4.61
CA PHE A 53 -12.52 2.84 -5.11
C PHE A 53 -13.09 1.52 -4.58
N LEU A 54 -13.40 1.43 -3.28
CA LEU A 54 -13.96 0.22 -2.68
C LEU A 54 -15.35 -0.10 -3.25
N GLU A 55 -16.21 0.90 -3.35
CA GLU A 55 -17.55 0.77 -3.92
C GLU A 55 -17.48 0.35 -5.40
N GLY A 56 -16.62 1.00 -6.19
CA GLY A 56 -16.43 0.70 -7.61
C GLY A 56 -15.90 -0.72 -7.87
N ASN A 57 -15.10 -1.26 -6.94
CA ASN A 57 -14.56 -2.63 -7.02
C ASN A 57 -15.38 -3.67 -6.22
N LYS A 58 -16.57 -3.30 -5.73
CA LYS A 58 -17.45 -4.19 -4.93
C LYS A 58 -16.76 -4.81 -3.71
N VAL A 59 -15.83 -4.08 -3.09
CA VAL A 59 -15.16 -4.51 -1.86
C VAL A 59 -16.07 -4.20 -0.67
N ALA A 60 -16.87 -5.18 -0.25
CA ALA A 60 -17.95 -4.98 0.72
C ALA A 60 -17.49 -4.74 2.17
N ARG A 61 -16.27 -5.15 2.54
CA ARG A 61 -15.81 -5.13 3.93
C ARG A 61 -14.50 -4.36 4.10
N LEU A 62 -14.58 -3.18 4.73
CA LEU A 62 -13.42 -2.43 5.21
C LEU A 62 -12.96 -2.98 6.58
N CYS A 63 -11.78 -3.59 6.63
CA CYS A 63 -11.19 -4.12 7.85
C CYS A 63 -10.23 -3.11 8.53
N TYR A 64 -9.57 -3.47 9.63
CA TYR A 64 -8.61 -2.58 10.29
C TYR A 64 -7.32 -2.34 9.48
N THR A 65 -6.96 -3.29 8.61
CA THR A 65 -5.77 -3.23 7.77
C THR A 65 -6.11 -3.46 6.30
N ARG A 66 -5.23 -2.97 5.41
CA ARG A 66 -5.29 -3.27 3.97
C ARG A 66 -5.26 -4.76 3.68
N GLY A 67 -4.40 -5.52 4.35
CA GLY A 67 -4.27 -6.97 4.14
C GLY A 67 -5.55 -7.72 4.50
N SER A 68 -6.16 -7.40 5.65
CA SER A 68 -7.43 -8.01 6.04
C SER A 68 -8.58 -7.65 5.11
N THR A 69 -8.56 -6.46 4.51
CA THR A 69 -9.57 -6.02 3.52
C THR A 69 -9.37 -6.72 2.19
N ALA A 70 -8.12 -6.84 1.72
CA ALA A 70 -7.79 -7.60 0.51
C ALA A 70 -8.22 -9.07 0.65
N MET A 71 -7.98 -9.69 1.81
CA MET A 71 -8.44 -11.06 2.08
C MET A 71 -9.97 -11.16 2.08
N ALA A 72 -10.67 -10.18 2.67
CA ALA A 72 -12.13 -10.17 2.63
C ALA A 72 -12.68 -10.02 1.20
N ALA A 73 -12.03 -9.22 0.36
CA ALA A 73 -12.37 -9.09 -1.06
C ALA A 73 -12.14 -10.40 -1.83
N PHE A 74 -10.99 -11.05 -1.60
CA PHE A 74 -10.69 -12.36 -2.19
C PHE A 74 -11.72 -13.41 -1.79
N LEU A 75 -12.07 -13.52 -0.51
CA LEU A 75 -13.05 -14.47 -0.01
C LEU A 75 -14.45 -14.25 -0.59
N LEU A 76 -14.82 -13.01 -0.89
CA LEU A 76 -16.13 -12.67 -1.46
C LEU A 76 -16.22 -12.99 -2.97
N SER A 77 -15.16 -12.71 -3.73
CA SER A 77 -15.24 -12.68 -5.19
C SER A 77 -14.39 -13.72 -5.91
N HIS A 78 -13.39 -14.31 -5.24
CA HIS A 78 -12.40 -15.18 -5.88
C HIS A 78 -12.24 -16.54 -5.18
N TYR A 79 -12.86 -16.76 -4.02
CA TYR A 79 -12.85 -18.05 -3.33
C TYR A 79 -13.81 -19.04 -3.99
N THR A 80 -13.40 -19.60 -5.11
CA THR A 80 -14.17 -20.58 -5.90
C THR A 80 -13.93 -22.02 -5.46
N THR A 81 -12.81 -22.28 -4.77
CA THR A 81 -12.39 -23.63 -4.37
C THR A 81 -12.04 -23.64 -2.89
N LYS A 82 -12.43 -24.71 -2.19
CA LYS A 82 -12.18 -24.85 -0.76
C LYS A 82 -10.68 -24.97 -0.49
N ILE A 83 -10.13 -24.03 0.27
CA ILE A 83 -8.74 -24.09 0.75
C ILE A 83 -8.73 -24.94 2.03
N TYR A 84 -7.89 -25.98 2.05
CA TYR A 84 -7.70 -26.84 3.22
C TYR A 84 -6.47 -26.38 4.01
N ILE A 85 -6.58 -26.38 5.34
CA ILE A 85 -5.49 -26.01 6.25
C ILE A 85 -5.19 -27.22 7.11
N HIS A 86 -3.92 -27.66 7.16
CA HIS A 86 -3.47 -28.71 8.06
C HIS A 86 -2.80 -28.13 9.31
N ASN A 87 -2.64 -28.97 10.32
CA ASN A 87 -1.97 -28.63 11.59
C ASN A 87 -0.73 -29.50 11.86
N ASN A 88 -0.22 -30.22 10.86
CA ASN A 88 1.03 -30.97 10.99
C ASN A 88 2.21 -30.00 11.19
N LYS A 89 2.80 -30.02 12.39
CA LYS A 89 3.89 -29.11 12.77
C LYS A 89 5.13 -29.27 11.91
N GLN A 90 5.56 -30.49 11.62
CA GLN A 90 6.78 -30.75 10.85
C GLN A 90 6.65 -30.20 9.42
N ALA A 91 5.46 -30.37 8.81
CA ALA A 91 5.17 -29.80 7.49
C ALA A 91 5.17 -28.26 7.53
N ILE A 92 4.51 -27.65 8.53
CA ILE A 92 4.46 -26.19 8.68
C ILE A 92 5.87 -25.61 8.88
N ASP A 93 6.71 -26.24 9.70
CA ASP A 93 8.07 -25.76 9.94
C ASP A 93 8.89 -25.80 8.63
N LEU A 94 8.79 -26.91 7.87
CA LEU A 94 9.43 -27.04 6.55
C LEU A 94 8.92 -26.01 5.53
N GLU A 95 7.62 -25.76 5.46
CA GLU A 95 7.00 -24.76 4.59
C GLU A 95 7.53 -23.36 4.90
N ARG A 96 7.65 -23.01 6.19
CA ARG A 96 8.18 -21.72 6.64
C ARG A 96 9.66 -21.58 6.35
N GLU A 97 10.45 -22.64 6.51
CA GLU A 97 11.86 -22.65 6.14
C GLU A 97 12.06 -22.48 4.62
N SER A 98 11.15 -23.04 3.84
CA SER A 98 11.15 -22.97 2.37
C SER A 98 10.65 -21.64 1.82
N TYR A 99 9.85 -20.87 2.57
CA TYR A 99 9.32 -19.58 2.14
C TYR A 99 10.44 -18.54 2.00
N LYS A 100 10.73 -18.12 0.76
CA LYS A 100 11.71 -17.08 0.44
C LYS A 100 11.02 -15.85 -0.17
N GLY A 101 11.59 -14.67 0.06
CA GLY A 101 11.12 -13.41 -0.52
C GLY A 101 11.55 -13.22 -1.97
N GLY A 102 11.48 -11.98 -2.45
CA GLY A 102 11.99 -11.61 -3.78
C GLY A 102 13.51 -11.80 -3.90
N ARG A 103 13.96 -12.23 -5.08
CA ARG A 103 15.39 -12.34 -5.42
C ARG A 103 15.92 -10.96 -5.82
N VAL A 104 17.03 -10.56 -5.23
CA VAL A 104 17.75 -9.32 -5.57
C VAL A 104 19.23 -9.68 -5.76
N GLU A 105 19.81 -9.22 -6.86
CA GLU A 105 21.20 -9.51 -7.21
C GLU A 105 21.92 -8.23 -7.64
N CYS A 106 23.18 -8.11 -7.25
CA CYS A 106 24.06 -7.05 -7.71
C CYS A 106 25.00 -7.64 -8.76
N PHE A 107 24.71 -7.38 -10.04
CA PHE A 107 25.50 -7.88 -11.16
C PHE A 107 26.73 -7.00 -11.46
N TYR A 108 26.75 -5.76 -10.99
CA TYR A 108 27.80 -4.79 -11.27
C TYR A 108 27.96 -3.78 -10.11
N LEU A 109 29.21 -3.40 -9.82
CA LEU A 109 29.58 -2.38 -8.84
C LEU A 109 30.46 -1.32 -9.54
N GLY A 110 30.02 -0.06 -9.53
CA GLY A 110 30.73 1.05 -10.18
C GLY A 110 29.75 1.98 -10.91
N ASP A 111 30.30 2.95 -11.64
CA ASP A 111 29.52 3.93 -12.39
C ASP A 111 29.26 3.44 -13.83
N LEU A 112 28.03 3.62 -14.28
CA LEU A 112 27.55 3.20 -15.59
C LEU A 112 27.23 4.47 -16.41
N ASN A 113 28.24 5.07 -17.05
CA ASN A 113 28.11 6.37 -17.72
C ASN A 113 28.22 6.33 -19.26
N ASP A 114 28.75 5.24 -19.83
CA ASP A 114 29.21 5.24 -21.22
C ASP A 114 28.26 4.56 -22.22
N GLU A 115 27.13 4.01 -21.76
CA GLU A 115 26.18 3.26 -22.60
C GLU A 115 24.71 3.60 -22.27
N ASN A 116 23.79 3.07 -23.08
CA ASN A 116 22.35 3.19 -22.83
C ASN A 116 21.87 2.04 -21.93
N TYR A 117 21.24 2.39 -20.81
CA TYR A 117 20.69 1.43 -19.87
C TYR A 117 19.17 1.46 -19.91
N TYR A 118 18.55 0.28 -19.81
CA TYR A 118 17.10 0.13 -19.79
C TYR A 118 16.69 -0.52 -18.47
N MET A 119 15.66 0.04 -17.84
CA MET A 119 15.01 -0.53 -16.66
C MET A 119 13.66 -1.09 -17.06
N LEU A 120 13.45 -2.38 -16.81
CA LEU A 120 12.21 -3.09 -17.12
C LEU A 120 11.61 -3.62 -15.81
N ASP A 121 10.29 -3.56 -15.70
CA ASP A 121 9.53 -4.05 -14.54
C ASP A 121 8.32 -4.87 -15.01
N VAL A 122 7.90 -5.85 -14.22
CA VAL A 122 6.76 -6.71 -14.51
C VAL A 122 5.52 -6.15 -13.81
N ASN A 123 4.53 -5.74 -14.62
CA ASN A 123 3.25 -5.27 -14.10
C ASN A 123 2.59 -6.31 -13.18
N SER A 124 2.51 -6.00 -11.89
CA SER A 124 1.83 -6.84 -10.89
C SER A 124 2.33 -8.29 -10.88
N LEU A 125 3.64 -8.50 -10.73
CA LEU A 125 4.29 -9.82 -10.75
C LEU A 125 3.57 -10.91 -9.94
N TYR A 126 3.38 -10.72 -8.62
CA TYR A 126 2.76 -11.74 -7.77
C TYR A 126 1.29 -12.02 -8.13
N PRO A 127 0.42 -11.01 -8.33
CA PRO A 127 -0.92 -11.25 -8.86
C PRO A 127 -0.95 -12.03 -10.18
N CYS A 128 -0.03 -11.76 -11.11
CA CYS A 128 0.08 -12.47 -12.38
C CYS A 128 0.39 -13.96 -12.16
N VAL A 129 1.30 -14.30 -11.24
CA VAL A 129 1.64 -15.69 -10.92
C VAL A 129 0.49 -16.41 -10.21
N CYS A 130 -0.23 -15.74 -9.31
CA CYS A 130 -1.31 -16.35 -8.54
C CYS A 130 -2.65 -16.47 -9.29
N GLY A 131 -2.83 -15.75 -10.40
CA GLY A 131 -4.08 -15.67 -11.15
C GLY A 131 -4.17 -16.55 -12.41
N ASN A 132 -3.07 -17.20 -12.81
CA ASN A 132 -3.04 -18.19 -13.89
C ASN A 132 -3.49 -19.57 -13.39
#